data_AF-A0A832DD67-F1
#
_entry.id   AF-A0A832DD67-F1
#
_cell.length_a   1.000
_cell.length_b   1.000
_cell.length_c   1.000
_cell.angle_alpha   90.00
_cell.angle_beta   90.00
_cell.angle_gamma   90.00
#
_symmetry.space_group_name_H-M   'P 1'
#
loop_
_entity.id
_entity.type
_entity.pdbx_description
1 polymer ?
#
loop_
_entity_poly.entity_id
_entity_poly.type
_entity_poly.pdbx_seq_one_letter_code
_entity_poly.pdbx_strand_id
1 'polypeptide(L)'
;MPSVETFSRKEMPSSCDNLSVGILVFNDLGQLLLIERKRFPPGFAPPAGHVDGDTFRKAAERELEEEVGLKVNDLAEIARGKKHNPCRRRGGNFHYWRIYHATAEGRACGSKDEVKQLRWCSKQEIENLARRTEDYLCGKISAEEFSKQPGLEPVWYEWFQNLGILPDPAKSQRGVIPPYLYRTGALIAGRYYGEEFTSVKKAAKAFQEIGLVVYPNPEPTVTEITNDNDTFMFLGDGQEKKEPYQIELGYLRAVKALQDLPMSQQTLYVAVHGGYLGRSAGIETAYAMSLGKRIVFSEWPKRFSDKLSPKIRKIIETHMSEYPVIPVEEIQSEYRKLLGQVIPRPKLTEEEEIAVFCAILALEKDLKKSFAST
;
A
#
# COMPACT_ATOMS: atom_id res chain seq x y z
N MET A 1 -36.62 29.14 23.34
CA MET A 1 -35.68 28.05 23.63
C MET A 1 -36.05 26.89 22.70
N PRO A 2 -35.21 26.49 21.74
CA PRO A 2 -35.49 25.32 20.94
C PRO A 2 -35.17 24.07 21.77
N SER A 3 -36.10 23.11 21.72
CA SER A 3 -36.05 21.80 22.37
C SER A 3 -34.81 21.02 21.94
N VAL A 4 -34.08 20.50 22.92
CA VAL A 4 -33.00 19.52 22.71
C VAL A 4 -33.66 18.21 22.29
N GLU A 5 -33.57 17.87 21.01
CA GLU A 5 -33.89 16.52 20.52
C GLU A 5 -32.90 15.55 21.17
N THR A 6 -33.43 14.70 22.04
CA THR A 6 -32.71 13.57 22.62
C THR A 6 -32.42 12.57 21.51
N PHE A 7 -31.14 12.39 21.16
CA PHE A 7 -30.69 11.29 20.31
C PHE A 7 -31.17 9.96 20.92
N SER A 8 -32.13 9.32 20.26
CA SER A 8 -32.67 8.02 20.65
C SER A 8 -31.57 6.96 20.54
N ARG A 9 -31.22 6.33 21.67
CA ARG A 9 -30.33 5.14 21.71
C ARG A 9 -30.94 4.05 20.84
N LYS A 10 -30.32 3.75 19.69
CA LYS A 10 -30.67 2.60 18.85
C LYS A 10 -30.45 1.32 19.68
N GLU A 11 -31.48 0.50 19.83
CA GLU A 11 -31.34 -0.83 20.47
C GLU A 11 -30.35 -1.67 19.66
N MET A 12 -29.22 -2.05 20.28
CA MET A 12 -28.22 -2.88 19.62
C MET A 12 -28.76 -4.31 19.44
N PRO A 13 -28.63 -4.91 18.24
CA PRO A 13 -29.03 -6.29 18.01
C PRO A 13 -28.33 -7.27 18.95
N SER A 14 -29.07 -8.24 19.49
CA SER A 14 -28.52 -9.26 20.39
C SER A 14 -27.75 -10.38 19.65
N SER A 15 -28.04 -10.59 18.37
CA SER A 15 -27.37 -11.55 17.48
C SER A 15 -26.32 -10.88 16.59
N CYS A 16 -25.22 -11.59 16.36
CA CYS A 16 -24.18 -11.19 15.41
C CYS A 16 -24.66 -11.43 13.96
N ASP A 17 -24.54 -10.43 13.09
CA ASP A 17 -24.78 -10.56 11.64
C ASP A 17 -23.58 -11.19 10.89
N ASN A 18 -22.44 -11.33 11.58
CA ASN A 18 -21.16 -11.79 11.04
C ASN A 18 -20.66 -10.93 9.87
N LEU A 19 -21.06 -9.65 9.81
CA LEU A 19 -20.58 -8.67 8.85
C LEU A 19 -19.91 -7.52 9.61
N SER A 20 -18.82 -6.99 9.05
CA SER A 20 -18.13 -5.87 9.68
C SER A 20 -17.53 -4.94 8.65
N VAL A 21 -17.39 -3.67 9.03
CA VAL A 21 -16.67 -2.65 8.29
C VAL A 21 -15.46 -2.19 9.12
N GLY A 22 -14.41 -1.75 8.46
CA GLY A 22 -13.27 -1.10 9.08
C GLY A 22 -12.85 0.12 8.26
N ILE A 23 -12.55 1.24 8.92
CA ILE A 23 -12.31 2.52 8.25
C ILE A 23 -10.93 3.05 8.61
N LEU A 24 -10.06 3.18 7.61
CA LEU A 24 -8.76 3.83 7.75
C LEU A 24 -8.89 5.32 7.42
N VAL A 25 -8.53 6.17 8.37
CA VAL A 25 -8.45 7.63 8.19
C VAL A 25 -7.04 8.09 8.51
N PHE A 26 -6.42 8.80 7.58
CA PHE A 26 -5.10 9.38 7.77
C PHE A 26 -5.21 10.91 7.87
N ASN A 27 -4.39 11.53 8.72
CA ASN A 27 -4.24 12.97 8.75
C ASN A 27 -3.17 13.44 7.74
N ASP A 28 -2.99 14.76 7.60
CA ASP A 28 -2.02 15.35 6.67
C ASP A 28 -0.56 14.98 7.00
N LEU A 29 -0.29 14.56 8.24
CA LEU A 29 1.00 14.03 8.67
C LEU A 29 1.16 12.53 8.40
N GLY A 30 0.23 11.91 7.67
CA GLY A 30 0.21 10.49 7.35
C GLY A 30 0.05 9.55 8.56
N GLN A 31 -0.40 10.08 9.70
CA GLN A 31 -0.71 9.29 10.90
C GLN A 31 -2.11 8.69 10.77
N LEU A 32 -2.30 7.47 11.27
CA LEU A 32 -3.55 6.70 11.19
C LEU A 32 -4.35 6.91 12.47
N LEU A 33 -5.65 7.17 12.32
CA LEU A 33 -6.58 7.25 13.43
C LEU A 33 -6.82 5.86 14.02
N LEU A 34 -6.47 5.68 15.30
CA LEU A 34 -6.80 4.50 16.08
C LEU A 34 -7.59 4.87 17.34
N ILE A 35 -8.49 4.00 17.74
CA ILE A 35 -9.23 4.03 19.00
C ILE A 35 -8.78 2.86 19.89
N GLU A 36 -8.58 3.12 21.17
CA GLU A 36 -8.53 2.06 22.18
C GLU A 36 -9.96 1.67 22.53
N ARG A 37 -10.33 0.43 22.24
CA ARG A 37 -11.69 -0.06 22.45
C ARG A 37 -12.01 -0.15 23.93
N LYS A 38 -13.14 0.43 24.36
CA LYS A 38 -13.64 0.30 25.74
C LYS A 38 -14.29 -1.05 25.99
N ARG A 39 -14.75 -1.71 24.92
CA ARG A 39 -15.48 -2.99 24.94
C ARG A 39 -14.66 -4.06 24.23
N PHE A 40 -14.84 -5.31 24.66
CA PHE A 40 -14.22 -6.47 24.04
C PHE A 40 -14.52 -6.54 22.52
N PRO A 41 -13.56 -6.95 21.67
CA PRO A 41 -12.17 -7.32 22.01
C PRO A 41 -11.28 -6.12 22.37
N PRO A 42 -10.35 -6.27 23.35
CA PRO A 42 -9.43 -5.20 23.72
C PRO A 42 -8.37 -5.01 22.64
N GLY A 43 -7.92 -3.76 22.47
CA GLY A 43 -6.97 -3.44 21.42
C GLY A 43 -7.10 -2.00 20.94
N PHE A 44 -6.04 -1.53 20.31
CA PHE A 44 -6.12 -0.41 19.38
C PHE A 44 -6.59 -0.90 18.01
N ALA A 45 -7.58 -0.20 17.46
CA ALA A 45 -8.18 -0.51 16.16
C ALA A 45 -8.56 0.80 15.45
N PRO A 46 -8.56 0.84 14.11
CA PRO A 46 -9.32 1.84 13.37
C PRO A 46 -10.83 1.75 13.72
N PRO A 47 -11.60 2.83 13.49
CA PRO A 47 -13.05 2.80 13.63
C PRO A 47 -13.66 1.64 12.85
N ALA A 48 -14.57 0.91 13.50
CA ALA A 48 -15.08 -0.35 12.97
C ALA A 48 -16.34 -0.83 13.70
N GLY A 49 -17.27 -1.41 12.95
CA GLY A 49 -18.46 -2.00 13.55
C GLY A 49 -19.29 -2.84 12.60
N HIS A 50 -20.46 -3.23 13.08
CA HIS A 50 -21.36 -4.16 12.40
C HIS A 50 -22.10 -3.47 11.25
N VAL A 51 -22.57 -4.27 10.29
CA VAL A 51 -23.37 -3.74 9.18
C VAL A 51 -24.83 -3.57 9.59
N ASP A 52 -25.39 -4.49 10.39
CA ASP A 52 -26.69 -4.36 11.05
C ASP A 52 -27.86 -4.01 10.10
N GLY A 53 -27.87 -4.65 8.93
CA GLY A 53 -28.93 -4.49 7.92
C GLY A 53 -28.73 -3.28 6.98
N ASP A 54 -27.72 -2.45 7.21
CA ASP A 54 -27.32 -1.41 6.27
C ASP A 54 -26.54 -1.99 5.06
N THR A 55 -26.17 -1.13 4.12
CA THR A 55 -25.10 -1.44 3.17
C THR A 55 -23.74 -1.25 3.85
N PHE A 56 -22.70 -1.98 3.45
CA PHE A 56 -21.34 -1.80 3.97
C PHE A 56 -20.85 -0.35 3.93
N ARG A 57 -21.16 0.40 2.86
CA ARG A 57 -20.79 1.82 2.75
C ARG A 57 -21.47 2.68 3.82
N LYS A 58 -22.80 2.57 3.93
CA LYS A 58 -23.58 3.28 4.96
C LYS A 58 -23.14 2.91 6.38
N ALA A 59 -22.85 1.64 6.64
CA ALA A 59 -22.32 1.20 7.92
C ALA A 59 -20.94 1.83 8.19
N ALA A 60 -20.05 1.89 7.20
CA ALA A 60 -18.74 2.53 7.37
C ALA A 60 -18.85 4.03 7.67
N GLU A 61 -19.73 4.75 6.97
CA GLU A 61 -20.03 6.16 7.23
C GLU A 61 -20.59 6.38 8.64
N ARG A 62 -21.58 5.55 9.04
CA ARG A 62 -22.21 5.59 10.36
C ARG A 62 -21.22 5.31 11.48
N GLU A 63 -20.46 4.21 11.41
CA GLU A 63 -19.50 3.84 12.47
C GLU A 63 -18.40 4.90 12.64
N LEU A 64 -17.95 5.51 11.53
CA LEU A 64 -16.96 6.59 11.61
C LEU A 64 -17.54 7.83 12.32
N GLU A 65 -18.78 8.21 12.04
CA GLU A 65 -19.42 9.34 12.72
C GLU A 65 -19.74 9.01 14.18
N GLU A 66 -20.26 7.82 14.47
CA GLU A 66 -20.66 7.38 15.81
C GLU A 66 -19.46 7.20 16.77
N GLU A 67 -18.37 6.56 16.31
CA GLU A 67 -17.23 6.26 17.18
C GLU A 67 -16.29 7.45 17.35
N VAL A 68 -16.10 8.27 16.30
CA VAL A 68 -15.06 9.32 16.28
C VAL A 68 -15.51 10.69 15.79
N GLY A 69 -16.80 10.87 15.45
CA GLY A 69 -17.37 12.18 15.10
C GLY A 69 -16.91 12.76 13.77
N LEU A 70 -16.32 11.94 12.89
CA LEU A 70 -15.83 12.38 11.59
C LEU A 70 -16.88 12.12 10.49
N LYS A 71 -17.04 13.08 9.58
CA LYS A 71 -17.93 12.95 8.41
C LYS A 71 -17.13 12.56 7.19
N VAL A 72 -17.58 11.53 6.48
CA VAL A 72 -16.93 11.02 5.28
C VAL A 72 -17.12 11.97 4.11
N ASN A 73 -16.02 12.34 3.45
CA ASN A 73 -16.02 13.07 2.17
C ASN A 73 -15.92 12.09 0.99
N ASP A 74 -15.01 11.12 1.07
CA ASP A 74 -14.85 10.05 0.08
C ASP A 74 -14.53 8.72 0.78
N LEU A 75 -14.95 7.62 0.16
CA LEU A 75 -14.81 6.27 0.70
C LEU A 75 -14.45 5.27 -0.39
N ALA A 76 -13.22 4.74 -0.33
CA ALA A 76 -12.71 3.73 -1.26
C ALA A 76 -12.57 2.37 -0.56
N GLU A 77 -13.16 1.31 -1.13
CA GLU A 77 -12.96 -0.05 -0.62
C GLU A 77 -11.57 -0.55 -1.02
N ILE A 78 -10.75 -0.94 -0.04
CA ILE A 78 -9.35 -1.33 -0.25
C ILE A 78 -9.10 -2.81 0.02
N ALA A 79 -9.96 -3.48 0.80
CA ALA A 79 -9.87 -4.91 1.04
C ALA A 79 -11.21 -5.51 1.49
N ARG A 80 -11.35 -6.83 1.35
CA ARG A 80 -12.46 -7.61 1.91
C ARG A 80 -12.03 -9.02 2.26
N GLY A 81 -12.73 -9.66 3.19
CA GLY A 81 -12.48 -11.07 3.50
C GLY A 81 -13.03 -11.54 4.84
N LYS A 82 -13.12 -12.86 5.00
CA LYS A 82 -13.54 -13.50 6.25
C LYS A 82 -12.36 -13.58 7.22
N LYS A 83 -12.56 -13.12 8.45
CA LYS A 83 -11.59 -13.26 9.56
C LYS A 83 -12.27 -13.85 10.79
N HIS A 84 -11.53 -14.67 11.53
CA HIS A 84 -11.95 -15.07 12.86
C HIS A 84 -11.78 -13.86 13.78
N ASN A 85 -12.88 -13.37 14.34
CA ASN A 85 -12.86 -12.29 15.31
C ASN A 85 -14.02 -12.53 16.29
N PRO A 86 -13.73 -12.92 17.53
CA PRO A 86 -14.76 -13.13 18.54
C PRO A 86 -15.58 -11.85 18.78
N CYS A 87 -16.90 -11.97 18.73
CA CYS A 87 -17.83 -10.89 19.04
C CYS A 87 -18.46 -11.13 20.41
N ARG A 88 -18.82 -10.04 21.10
CA ARG A 88 -19.68 -10.12 22.28
C ARG A 88 -21.13 -10.54 21.96
N ARG A 89 -21.59 -10.36 20.71
CA ARG A 89 -22.95 -10.69 20.28
C ARG A 89 -23.10 -12.18 20.05
N ARG A 90 -24.29 -12.74 20.34
CA ARG A 90 -24.54 -14.19 20.23
C ARG A 90 -24.27 -14.68 18.80
N GLY A 91 -23.49 -15.75 18.68
CA GLY A 91 -23.15 -16.39 17.41
C GLY A 91 -21.97 -15.77 16.65
N GLY A 92 -21.34 -14.71 17.17
CA GLY A 92 -20.21 -14.06 16.51
C GLY A 92 -18.86 -14.66 16.86
N ASN A 93 -18.38 -15.56 16.02
CA ASN A 93 -17.00 -16.08 16.08
C ASN A 93 -16.16 -15.63 14.88
N PHE A 94 -16.79 -15.01 13.88
CA PHE A 94 -16.14 -14.50 12.69
C PHE A 94 -16.91 -13.31 12.13
N HIS A 95 -16.27 -12.53 11.27
CA HIS A 95 -16.97 -11.58 10.42
C HIS A 95 -16.42 -11.61 9.00
N TYR A 96 -17.29 -11.34 8.03
CA TYR A 96 -16.89 -10.92 6.70
C TYR A 96 -16.68 -9.41 6.69
N TRP A 97 -15.43 -9.00 6.50
CA TRP A 97 -15.03 -7.60 6.56
C TRP A 97 -15.03 -6.97 5.18
N ARG A 98 -15.37 -5.68 5.13
CA ARG A 98 -14.93 -4.76 4.09
C ARG A 98 -14.16 -3.62 4.73
N ILE A 99 -12.97 -3.36 4.23
CA ILE A 99 -12.08 -2.32 4.72
C ILE A 99 -12.09 -1.17 3.74
N TYR A 100 -12.24 0.04 4.27
CA TYR A 100 -12.30 1.27 3.51
C TYR A 100 -11.17 2.21 3.89
N HIS A 101 -10.67 2.95 2.92
CA HIS A 101 -9.92 4.18 3.13
C HIS A 101 -10.88 5.35 2.97
N ALA A 102 -10.93 6.24 3.96
CA ALA A 102 -11.79 7.41 3.94
C ALA A 102 -10.98 8.70 3.96
N THR A 103 -11.40 9.67 3.16
CA THR A 103 -11.13 11.08 3.47
C THR A 103 -12.31 11.61 4.28
N ALA A 104 -12.04 12.39 5.31
CA ALA A 104 -13.07 12.84 6.24
C ALA A 104 -12.77 14.23 6.77
N GLU A 105 -13.83 14.93 7.19
CA GLU A 105 -13.74 16.24 7.81
C GLU A 105 -14.31 16.25 9.23
N GLY A 106 -13.97 17.30 9.96
CA GLY A 106 -14.35 17.48 11.36
C GLY A 106 -13.20 17.24 12.33
N ARG A 107 -13.51 17.36 13.62
CA ARG A 107 -12.54 17.13 14.70
C ARG A 107 -12.76 15.74 15.27
N ALA A 108 -11.77 14.87 15.09
CA ALA A 108 -11.80 13.53 15.67
C ALA A 108 -12.01 13.60 17.20
N CYS A 109 -13.10 13.01 17.67
CA CYS A 109 -13.49 12.99 19.08
C CYS A 109 -14.11 11.63 19.40
N GLY A 110 -13.44 10.86 20.26
CA GLY A 110 -13.93 9.52 20.63
C GLY A 110 -15.24 9.58 21.41
N SER A 111 -16.20 8.74 21.03
CA SER A 111 -17.44 8.54 21.78
C SER A 111 -17.14 7.97 23.16
N LYS A 112 -17.68 8.61 24.22
CA LYS A 112 -17.47 8.20 25.62
C LYS A 112 -17.98 6.79 25.93
N ASP A 113 -18.92 6.28 25.12
CA ASP A 113 -19.57 4.99 25.35
C ASP A 113 -18.78 3.81 24.79
N GLU A 114 -17.89 4.05 23.81
CA GLU A 114 -17.26 2.99 23.01
C GLU A 114 -15.72 3.10 22.94
N VAL A 115 -15.20 4.32 23.05
CA VAL A 115 -13.78 4.63 22.92
C VAL A 115 -13.21 5.01 24.29
N LYS A 116 -12.13 4.33 24.70
CA LYS A 116 -11.38 4.69 25.92
C LYS A 116 -10.44 5.86 25.65
N GLN A 117 -9.78 5.85 24.51
CA GLN A 117 -8.98 6.97 24.00
C GLN A 117 -8.82 6.88 22.49
N LEU A 118 -8.52 8.02 21.87
CA LEU A 118 -8.31 8.19 20.45
C LEU A 118 -6.90 8.71 20.21
N ARG A 119 -6.20 8.18 19.22
CA ARG A 119 -4.82 8.56 18.87
C ARG A 119 -4.63 8.64 17.37
N TRP A 120 -3.90 9.66 16.94
CA TRP A 120 -3.24 9.67 15.64
C TRP A 120 -1.90 8.98 15.81
N CYS A 121 -1.74 7.79 15.24
CA CYS A 121 -0.54 6.98 15.40
C CYS A 121 0.33 7.07 14.16
N SER A 122 1.61 7.39 14.38
CA SER A 122 2.66 7.21 13.37
C SER A 122 2.91 5.72 13.08
N LYS A 123 3.61 5.44 11.98
CA LYS A 123 4.05 4.08 11.64
C LYS A 123 4.81 3.41 12.79
N GLN A 124 5.76 4.13 13.41
CA GLN A 124 6.57 3.57 14.49
C GLN A 124 5.71 3.19 15.70
N GLU A 125 4.70 4.00 16.04
CA GLU A 125 3.77 3.68 17.12
C GLU A 125 2.92 2.45 16.80
N ILE A 126 2.48 2.28 15.54
CA ILE A 126 1.75 1.08 15.09
C ILE A 126 2.64 -0.16 15.17
N GLU A 127 3.91 -0.06 14.78
CA GLU A 127 4.87 -1.15 14.93
C GLU A 127 5.11 -1.52 16.40
N ASN A 128 5.13 -0.53 17.31
CA ASN A 128 5.25 -0.78 18.74
C ASN A 128 4.00 -1.52 19.28
N LEU A 129 2.80 -1.09 18.87
CA LEU A 129 1.54 -1.76 19.21
C LEU A 129 1.49 -3.18 18.64
N ALA A 130 2.00 -3.37 17.42
CA ALA A 130 2.07 -4.66 16.75
C ALA A 130 2.99 -5.65 17.49
N ARG A 131 4.20 -5.23 17.90
CA ARG A 131 5.10 -6.07 18.71
C ARG A 131 4.45 -6.52 20.01
N ARG A 132 3.69 -5.63 20.64
CA ARG A 132 2.93 -5.97 21.86
C ARG A 132 1.84 -7.00 21.59
N THR A 133 1.13 -6.90 20.47
CA THR A 133 0.16 -7.92 20.04
C THR A 133 0.85 -9.26 19.74
N GLU A 134 2.04 -9.24 19.13
CA GLU A 134 2.83 -10.45 18.89
C GLU A 134 3.24 -11.13 20.21
N ASP A 135 3.75 -10.38 21.18
CA ASP A 135 4.08 -10.89 22.51
C ASP A 135 2.86 -11.52 23.21
N TYR A 136 1.67 -10.97 23.01
CA TYR A 136 0.43 -11.54 23.51
C TYR A 136 0.06 -12.84 22.79
N LEU A 137 0.10 -12.84 21.46
CA LEU A 137 -0.26 -14.01 20.64
C LEU A 137 0.69 -15.20 20.83
N CYS A 138 1.97 -14.95 21.15
CA CYS A 138 2.93 -16.00 21.49
C CYS A 138 2.97 -16.36 22.99
N GLY A 139 2.09 -15.78 23.80
CA GLY A 139 1.94 -16.12 25.22
C GLY A 139 3.00 -15.55 26.15
N LYS A 140 3.83 -14.60 25.69
CA LYS A 140 4.81 -13.91 26.55
C LYS A 140 4.15 -12.92 27.52
N ILE A 141 3.01 -12.33 27.14
CA ILE A 141 2.20 -11.49 28.02
C ILE A 141 0.80 -12.10 28.19
N SER A 142 0.25 -11.97 29.40
CA SER A 142 -1.06 -12.51 29.74
C SER A 142 -2.20 -11.67 29.17
N ALA A 143 -3.40 -12.25 29.08
CA ALA A 143 -4.61 -11.51 28.67
C ALA A 143 -4.95 -10.35 29.63
N GLU A 144 -4.68 -10.51 30.94
CA GLU A 144 -4.88 -9.44 31.92
C GLU A 144 -3.91 -8.28 31.67
N GLU A 145 -2.64 -8.58 31.43
CA GLU A 145 -1.62 -7.57 31.12
C GLU A 145 -1.92 -6.85 29.81
N PHE A 146 -2.32 -7.60 28.78
CA PHE A 146 -2.73 -7.04 27.49
C PHE A 146 -3.96 -6.14 27.63
N SER A 147 -4.94 -6.50 28.46
CA SER A 147 -6.14 -5.68 28.68
C SER A 147 -5.83 -4.34 29.38
N LYS A 148 -4.85 -4.31 30.31
CA LYS A 148 -4.43 -3.09 31.01
C LYS A 148 -3.70 -2.11 30.10
N GLN A 149 -2.81 -2.65 29.25
CA GLN A 149 -2.06 -1.89 28.25
C GLN A 149 -2.10 -2.69 26.95
N PRO A 150 -3.02 -2.41 26.03
CA PRO A 150 -3.17 -3.22 24.82
C PRO A 150 -2.18 -2.85 23.72
N GLY A 151 -1.90 -3.82 22.86
CA GLY A 151 -1.36 -3.60 21.52
C GLY A 151 -2.47 -3.32 20.50
N LEU A 152 -2.26 -3.64 19.24
CA LEU A 152 -3.32 -3.70 18.22
C LEU A 152 -4.33 -4.81 18.55
N GLU A 153 -5.60 -4.60 18.23
CA GLU A 153 -6.58 -5.69 18.20
C GLU A 153 -6.08 -6.81 17.26
N PRO A 154 -6.12 -8.09 17.66
CA PRO A 154 -5.53 -9.17 16.87
C PRO A 154 -6.01 -9.26 15.41
N VAL A 155 -7.30 -9.00 15.14
CA VAL A 155 -7.83 -8.98 13.77
C VAL A 155 -7.21 -7.84 12.94
N TRP A 156 -6.93 -6.70 13.58
CA TRP A 156 -6.34 -5.54 12.93
C TRP A 156 -4.84 -5.67 12.73
N TYR A 157 -4.14 -6.38 13.62
CA TYR A 157 -2.77 -6.81 13.35
C TYR A 157 -2.71 -7.60 12.03
N GLU A 158 -3.60 -8.58 11.85
CA GLU A 158 -3.67 -9.38 10.63
C GLU A 158 -4.12 -8.56 9.39
N TRP A 159 -5.06 -7.61 9.55
CA TRP A 159 -5.45 -6.71 8.46
C TRP A 159 -4.32 -5.77 8.05
N PHE A 160 -3.56 -5.22 8.98
CA PHE A 160 -2.42 -4.35 8.67
C PHE A 160 -1.31 -5.11 7.96
N GLN A 161 -1.11 -6.39 8.26
CA GLN A 161 -0.25 -7.27 7.47
C GLN A 161 -0.81 -7.48 6.05
N ASN A 162 -2.11 -7.73 5.94
CA ASN A 162 -2.78 -7.89 4.66
C ASN A 162 -2.70 -6.66 3.75
N LEU A 163 -2.78 -5.47 4.34
CA LEU A 163 -2.76 -4.17 3.69
C LEU A 163 -1.34 -3.61 3.49
N GLY A 164 -0.30 -4.36 3.89
CA GLY A 164 1.10 -3.93 3.76
C GLY A 164 1.49 -2.74 4.65
N ILE A 165 0.68 -2.40 5.65
CA ILE A 165 1.00 -1.41 6.69
C ILE A 165 2.06 -2.01 7.64
N LEU A 166 1.90 -3.30 7.96
CA LEU A 166 2.84 -4.13 8.70
C LEU A 166 3.40 -5.24 7.79
N PRO A 167 4.59 -5.79 8.09
CA PRO A 167 5.12 -6.95 7.38
C PRO A 167 4.33 -8.24 7.69
N ASP A 168 4.09 -9.07 6.68
CA ASP A 168 3.47 -10.40 6.79
C ASP A 168 4.54 -11.52 6.65
N PRO A 169 4.90 -12.24 7.72
CA PRO A 169 5.90 -13.32 7.69
C PRO A 169 5.49 -14.57 6.89
N ALA A 170 4.19 -14.79 6.65
CA ALA A 170 3.67 -15.99 6.00
C ALA A 170 3.44 -15.81 4.50
N LYS A 171 2.97 -14.64 4.04
CA LYS A 171 3.00 -14.28 2.58
C LYS A 171 4.41 -14.26 2.04
N SER A 172 5.35 -13.94 2.92
CA SER A 172 6.78 -14.10 2.77
C SER A 172 7.24 -15.51 2.34
N GLN A 173 6.45 -16.57 2.57
CA GLN A 173 6.88 -17.95 2.31
C GLN A 173 6.02 -18.70 1.27
N ARG A 174 4.86 -18.17 0.82
CA ARG A 174 3.90 -18.91 -0.02
C ARG A 174 4.03 -18.57 -1.52
N GLY A 175 4.80 -19.37 -2.25
CA GLY A 175 5.13 -19.19 -3.67
C GLY A 175 4.02 -19.59 -4.67
N VAL A 176 3.07 -18.70 -4.92
CA VAL A 176 2.24 -18.74 -6.17
C VAL A 176 2.42 -17.49 -7.02
N ILE A 177 2.72 -16.37 -6.35
CA ILE A 177 3.33 -15.17 -6.91
C ILE A 177 4.54 -14.90 -5.99
N PRO A 178 5.73 -14.60 -6.53
CA PRO A 178 6.95 -14.64 -5.74
C PRO A 178 6.88 -13.86 -4.41
N PRO A 179 7.44 -14.44 -3.32
CA PRO A 179 7.65 -13.86 -1.99
C PRO A 179 7.63 -12.35 -1.78
N TYR A 180 8.31 -11.70 -2.72
CA TYR A 180 8.77 -10.32 -2.71
C TYR A 180 7.77 -9.34 -3.33
N LEU A 181 6.79 -9.80 -4.10
CA LEU A 181 5.79 -8.93 -4.75
C LEU A 181 4.68 -8.44 -3.79
N TYR A 182 4.55 -9.06 -2.62
CA TYR A 182 3.57 -8.69 -1.60
C TYR A 182 4.18 -8.11 -0.33
N ARG A 183 5.52 -8.05 -0.25
CA ARG A 183 6.21 -7.55 0.93
C ARG A 183 6.52 -6.07 0.78
N THR A 184 6.61 -5.39 1.92
CA THR A 184 7.25 -4.09 2.09
C THR A 184 8.55 -4.07 1.30
N GLY A 185 8.57 -3.32 0.22
CA GLY A 185 9.67 -3.38 -0.74
C GLY A 185 9.67 -2.21 -1.70
N ALA A 186 10.86 -1.84 -2.14
CA ALA A 186 11.05 -0.83 -3.16
C ALA A 186 10.95 -1.48 -4.54
N LEU A 187 9.94 -1.07 -5.30
CA LEU A 187 9.83 -1.40 -6.71
C LEU A 187 10.74 -0.44 -7.46
N ILE A 188 11.78 -0.91 -8.15
CA ILE A 188 12.71 -0.04 -8.87
C ILE A 188 12.33 -0.03 -10.35
N ALA A 189 12.01 1.14 -10.90
CA ALA A 189 11.94 1.37 -12.33
C ALA A 189 13.25 2.01 -12.78
N GLY A 190 13.80 1.56 -13.89
CA GLY A 190 15.06 2.10 -14.39
C GLY A 190 15.59 1.30 -15.57
N ARG A 191 16.78 1.64 -16.06
CA ARG A 191 17.46 0.88 -17.11
C ARG A 191 18.42 -0.11 -16.47
N TYR A 192 18.30 -1.39 -16.80
CA TYR A 192 19.11 -2.47 -16.19
C TYR A 192 20.30 -2.89 -17.05
N TYR A 193 20.79 -2.00 -17.91
CA TYR A 193 21.96 -2.21 -18.75
C TYR A 193 22.63 -0.88 -19.05
N GLY A 194 23.87 -0.90 -19.53
CA GLY A 194 24.67 0.31 -19.75
C GLY A 194 25.07 1.02 -18.45
N GLU A 195 25.55 2.26 -18.58
CA GLU A 195 25.96 3.07 -17.42
C GLU A 195 24.80 3.35 -16.46
N GLU A 196 23.58 3.44 -16.99
CA GLU A 196 22.38 3.72 -16.19
C GLU A 196 22.02 2.61 -15.20
N PHE A 197 22.48 1.37 -15.43
CA PHE A 197 22.32 0.27 -14.49
C PHE A 197 23.02 0.54 -13.14
N THR A 198 24.04 1.40 -13.13
CA THR A 198 24.74 1.79 -11.89
C THR A 198 23.78 2.39 -10.87
N SER A 199 22.88 3.29 -11.28
CA SER A 199 21.91 3.92 -10.37
C SER A 199 20.92 2.89 -9.81
N VAL A 200 20.46 1.95 -10.64
CA VAL A 200 19.56 0.86 -10.25
C VAL A 200 20.22 -0.03 -9.18
N LYS A 201 21.46 -0.48 -9.42
CA LYS A 201 22.20 -1.32 -8.45
C LYS A 201 22.44 -0.62 -7.12
N LYS A 202 22.88 0.65 -7.17
CA LYS A 202 23.10 1.46 -5.97
C LYS A 202 21.80 1.64 -5.18
N ALA A 203 20.70 1.96 -5.85
CA ALA A 203 19.40 2.11 -5.20
C ALA A 203 18.92 0.80 -4.55
N ALA A 204 19.05 -0.32 -5.27
CA ALA A 204 18.71 -1.63 -4.72
C ALA A 204 19.49 -1.96 -3.45
N LYS A 205 20.82 -1.76 -3.49
CA LYS A 205 21.68 -1.98 -2.33
C LYS A 205 21.27 -1.09 -1.15
N ALA A 206 21.02 0.20 -1.39
CA ALA A 206 20.62 1.12 -0.34
C ALA A 206 19.26 0.73 0.30
N PHE A 207 18.31 0.24 -0.50
CA PHE A 207 17.03 -0.27 0.01
C PHE A 207 17.18 -1.56 0.81
N GLN A 208 18.03 -2.49 0.36
CA GLN A 208 18.35 -3.72 1.09
C GLN A 208 19.00 -3.42 2.44
N GLU A 209 19.92 -2.44 2.50
CA GLU A 209 20.59 -2.02 3.74
C GLU A 209 19.63 -1.45 4.79
N ILE A 210 18.52 -0.82 4.38
CA ILE A 210 17.47 -0.38 5.30
C ILE A 210 16.39 -1.45 5.58
N GLY A 211 16.61 -2.68 5.13
CA GLY A 211 15.79 -3.86 5.40
C GLY A 211 14.61 -4.07 4.45
N LEU A 212 14.58 -3.40 3.30
CA LEU A 212 13.52 -3.58 2.31
C LEU A 212 13.88 -4.66 1.28
N VAL A 213 12.85 -5.37 0.85
CA VAL A 213 12.97 -6.28 -0.30
C VAL A 213 12.91 -5.44 -1.57
N VAL A 214 13.83 -5.68 -2.51
CA VAL A 214 13.88 -4.92 -3.78
C VAL A 214 13.39 -5.78 -4.92
N TYR A 215 12.59 -5.18 -5.80
CA TYR A 215 12.18 -5.82 -7.05
C TYR A 215 12.26 -4.83 -8.21
N PRO A 216 12.75 -5.24 -9.39
CA PRO A 216 13.58 -6.42 -9.66
C PRO A 216 14.83 -6.46 -8.79
N ASN A 217 15.24 -7.67 -8.38
CA ASN A 217 16.56 -7.87 -7.77
C ASN A 217 17.62 -7.72 -8.88
N PRO A 218 18.52 -6.72 -8.83
CA PRO A 218 19.51 -6.50 -9.88
C PRO A 218 20.69 -7.47 -9.82
N GLU A 219 20.82 -8.30 -8.79
CA GLU A 219 21.85 -9.34 -8.68
C GLU A 219 21.20 -10.71 -8.37
N PRO A 220 20.54 -11.36 -9.34
CA PRO A 220 19.91 -12.65 -9.12
C PRO A 220 20.93 -13.80 -9.14
N THR A 221 20.63 -14.84 -8.38
CA THR A 221 21.40 -16.08 -8.25
C THR A 221 21.41 -16.98 -9.51
N VAL A 222 20.55 -16.71 -10.52
CA VAL A 222 20.44 -17.50 -11.76
C VAL A 222 20.40 -16.59 -13.00
N THR A 223 21.01 -17.08 -14.08
CA THR A 223 21.68 -16.45 -15.23
C THR A 223 20.99 -15.28 -15.95
N GLU A 224 21.78 -14.22 -16.16
CA GLU A 224 21.57 -13.14 -17.13
C GLU A 224 21.44 -13.68 -18.57
N ILE A 225 20.49 -13.16 -19.34
CA ILE A 225 20.54 -13.25 -20.82
C ILE A 225 20.73 -11.84 -21.35
N THR A 226 21.97 -11.52 -21.73
CA THR A 226 22.30 -10.37 -22.55
C THR A 226 22.05 -10.72 -24.01
N ASN A 227 21.14 -10.00 -24.67
CA ASN A 227 21.06 -9.96 -26.12
C ASN A 227 21.32 -8.52 -26.58
N ASP A 228 22.16 -8.38 -27.60
CA ASP A 228 22.59 -7.09 -28.13
C ASP A 228 21.41 -6.33 -28.75
N ASN A 229 21.24 -5.09 -28.29
CA ASN A 229 20.37 -4.01 -28.80
C ASN A 229 18.94 -3.84 -28.25
N ASP A 230 18.52 -4.62 -27.26
CA ASP A 230 17.52 -4.28 -26.21
C ASP A 230 17.01 -5.60 -25.62
N THR A 231 17.40 -5.97 -24.40
CA THR A 231 16.77 -7.11 -23.73
C THR A 231 16.80 -6.96 -22.21
N PHE A 232 15.64 -7.19 -21.58
CA PHE A 232 15.44 -7.31 -20.14
C PHE A 232 14.93 -8.70 -19.82
N MET A 233 15.56 -9.41 -18.87
CA MET A 233 14.91 -10.47 -18.09
C MET A 233 15.61 -10.66 -16.73
N PHE A 234 14.88 -10.58 -15.61
CA PHE A 234 15.37 -11.11 -14.33
C PHE A 234 14.28 -11.77 -13.49
N LEU A 235 14.58 -12.98 -13.04
CA LEU A 235 13.96 -13.66 -11.90
C LEU A 235 15.09 -14.16 -11.00
N GLY A 236 15.07 -13.81 -9.70
CA GLY A 236 15.96 -14.38 -8.68
C GLY A 236 15.31 -15.56 -7.95
N ASP A 237 16.17 -16.49 -7.49
CA ASP A 237 15.91 -17.74 -6.73
C ASP A 237 14.91 -18.74 -7.34
N GLY A 238 15.38 -19.51 -8.34
CA GLY A 238 14.76 -20.79 -8.71
C GLY A 238 13.48 -20.74 -9.54
N GLN A 239 13.17 -19.61 -10.20
CA GLN A 239 12.03 -19.52 -11.12
C GLN A 239 12.40 -20.03 -12.52
N GLU A 240 11.43 -20.66 -13.21
CA GLU A 240 11.56 -21.00 -14.63
C GLU A 240 11.73 -19.75 -15.51
N LYS A 241 12.49 -19.90 -16.60
CA LYS A 241 12.67 -18.87 -17.63
C LYS A 241 11.30 -18.46 -18.20
N LYS A 242 10.99 -17.15 -18.17
CA LYS A 242 9.75 -16.57 -18.72
C LYS A 242 10.03 -15.78 -19.98
N GLU A 243 9.03 -15.57 -20.83
CA GLU A 243 9.21 -14.70 -22.01
C GLU A 243 9.29 -13.22 -21.57
N PRO A 244 10.00 -12.34 -22.31
CA PRO A 244 10.16 -10.92 -21.93
C PRO A 244 8.84 -10.20 -21.64
N TYR A 245 7.79 -10.43 -22.44
CA TYR A 245 6.47 -9.84 -22.22
C TYR A 245 5.83 -10.33 -20.91
N GLN A 246 6.10 -11.56 -20.47
CA GLN A 246 5.56 -12.10 -19.21
C GLN A 246 6.23 -11.47 -18.00
N ILE A 247 7.52 -11.12 -18.11
CA ILE A 247 8.26 -10.39 -17.08
C ILE A 247 7.73 -8.96 -16.98
N GLU A 248 7.57 -8.27 -18.11
CA GLU A 248 7.01 -6.92 -18.16
C GLU A 248 5.60 -6.87 -17.57
N LEU A 249 4.70 -7.77 -18.01
CA LEU A 249 3.36 -7.88 -17.43
C LEU A 249 3.40 -8.24 -15.93
N GLY A 250 4.40 -9.02 -15.50
CA GLY A 250 4.65 -9.31 -14.08
C GLY A 250 4.99 -8.05 -13.29
N TYR A 251 5.87 -7.20 -13.83
CA TYR A 251 6.23 -5.91 -13.24
C TYR A 251 5.04 -4.96 -13.19
N LEU A 252 4.28 -4.82 -14.28
CA LEU A 252 3.07 -3.98 -14.28
C LEU A 252 2.04 -4.47 -13.27
N ARG A 253 1.88 -5.79 -13.08
CA ARG A 253 1.06 -6.34 -11.99
C ARG A 253 1.61 -5.95 -10.61
N ALA A 254 2.92 -5.91 -10.44
CA ALA A 254 3.57 -5.43 -9.21
C ALA A 254 3.26 -3.96 -8.96
N VAL A 255 3.42 -3.09 -9.97
CA VAL A 255 3.04 -1.66 -9.91
C VAL A 255 1.58 -1.53 -9.48
N LYS A 256 0.67 -2.28 -10.11
CA LYS A 256 -0.75 -2.27 -9.77
C LYS A 256 -1.02 -2.70 -8.33
N ALA A 257 -0.29 -3.71 -7.86
CA ALA A 257 -0.42 -4.27 -6.51
C ALA A 257 0.18 -3.40 -5.41
N LEU A 258 0.99 -2.37 -5.75
CA LEU A 258 1.51 -1.41 -4.77
C LEU A 258 0.35 -0.83 -3.96
N GLN A 259 0.40 -1.03 -2.65
CA GLN A 259 -0.51 -0.39 -1.71
C GLN A 259 -0.22 1.10 -1.71
N ASP A 260 -1.22 1.93 -1.95
CA ASP A 260 -1.09 3.39 -2.03
C ASP A 260 -1.33 4.07 -0.67
N LEU A 261 -1.71 3.31 0.36
CA LEU A 261 -1.98 3.83 1.71
C LEU A 261 -0.79 4.64 2.25
N PRO A 262 -1.01 5.77 2.96
CA PRO A 262 0.06 6.61 3.49
C PRO A 262 1.13 5.88 4.29
N MET A 263 0.84 4.72 4.90
CA MET A 263 1.80 3.93 5.69
C MET A 263 2.33 2.66 5.03
N SER A 264 1.85 2.31 3.84
CA SER A 264 2.47 1.22 3.09
C SER A 264 3.91 1.62 2.79
N GLN A 265 4.88 0.75 3.10
CA GLN A 265 6.31 1.04 2.79
C GLN A 265 6.63 0.88 1.30
N GLN A 266 5.60 0.78 0.47
CA GLN A 266 5.68 0.38 -0.92
C GLN A 266 5.66 1.63 -1.78
N THR A 267 6.74 1.82 -2.52
CA THR A 267 6.94 2.96 -3.42
C THR A 267 7.54 2.43 -4.71
N LEU A 268 7.17 3.04 -5.83
CA LEU A 268 7.94 2.94 -7.06
C LEU A 268 9.11 3.93 -6.99
N TYR A 269 10.32 3.44 -6.86
CA TYR A 269 11.55 4.23 -6.97
C TYR A 269 12.02 4.25 -8.43
N VAL A 270 11.96 5.40 -9.08
CA VAL A 270 12.43 5.59 -10.46
C VAL A 270 13.91 5.99 -10.41
N ALA A 271 14.77 5.00 -10.63
CA ALA A 271 16.22 5.16 -10.71
C ALA A 271 16.62 5.73 -12.09
N VAL A 272 16.77 7.04 -12.13
CA VAL A 272 17.28 7.82 -13.24
C VAL A 272 18.80 7.99 -13.10
N HIS A 273 19.51 7.97 -14.23
CA HIS A 273 20.95 8.18 -14.29
C HIS A 273 21.31 9.20 -15.38
N GLY A 274 21.96 10.29 -15.00
CA GLY A 274 22.30 11.37 -15.92
C GLY A 274 21.07 11.94 -16.62
N GLY A 275 19.94 11.99 -15.89
CA GLY A 275 18.64 12.44 -16.39
C GLY A 275 17.99 11.56 -17.46
N TYR A 276 18.46 10.34 -17.73
CA TYR A 276 17.88 9.47 -18.76
C TYR A 276 16.85 8.47 -18.23
N LEU A 277 15.70 8.40 -18.90
CA LEU A 277 14.66 7.40 -18.66
C LEU A 277 14.38 6.57 -19.92
N GLY A 278 14.49 5.24 -19.79
CA GLY A 278 14.26 4.29 -20.89
C GLY A 278 12.79 4.13 -21.27
N ARG A 279 12.52 3.44 -22.38
CA ARG A 279 11.15 3.19 -22.88
C ARG A 279 10.28 2.45 -21.86
N SER A 280 10.74 1.30 -21.35
CA SER A 280 9.97 0.47 -20.41
C SER A 280 9.73 1.23 -19.10
N ALA A 281 10.82 1.69 -18.47
CA ALA A 281 10.77 2.50 -17.26
C ALA A 281 9.87 3.75 -17.38
N GLY A 282 9.84 4.40 -18.55
CA GLY A 282 8.92 5.50 -18.84
C GLY A 282 7.46 5.07 -18.84
N ILE A 283 7.12 3.96 -19.50
CA ILE A 283 5.76 3.41 -19.54
C ILE A 283 5.33 2.94 -18.14
N GLU A 284 6.21 2.24 -17.41
CA GLU A 284 6.00 1.81 -16.03
C GLU A 284 5.74 3.01 -15.09
N THR A 285 6.51 4.08 -15.25
CA THR A 285 6.35 5.34 -14.48
C THR A 285 4.98 5.97 -14.78
N ALA A 286 4.62 6.12 -16.05
CA ALA A 286 3.34 6.69 -16.44
C ALA A 286 2.15 5.81 -16.01
N TYR A 287 2.31 4.49 -15.99
CA TYR A 287 1.32 3.56 -15.46
C TYR A 287 1.15 3.69 -13.94
N ALA A 288 2.24 3.87 -13.20
CA ALA A 288 2.16 4.15 -11.77
C ALA A 288 1.46 5.50 -11.50
N MET A 289 1.71 6.52 -12.34
CA MET A 289 1.01 7.81 -12.28
C MET A 289 -0.49 7.64 -12.53
N SER A 290 -0.90 6.90 -13.57
CA SER A 290 -2.32 6.66 -13.88
C SER A 290 -3.06 5.90 -12.78
N LEU A 291 -2.35 5.16 -11.95
CA LEU A 291 -2.90 4.45 -10.81
C LEU A 291 -2.80 5.23 -9.50
N GLY A 292 -2.31 6.48 -9.52
CA GLY A 292 -2.10 7.30 -8.33
C GLY A 292 -1.13 6.68 -7.33
N LYS A 293 -0.13 5.92 -7.79
CA LYS A 293 0.83 5.25 -6.90
C LYS A 293 1.82 6.25 -6.31
N ARG A 294 2.41 5.87 -5.18
CA ARG A 294 3.54 6.57 -4.57
C ARG A 294 4.79 6.35 -5.43
N ILE A 295 5.31 7.43 -6.01
CA ILE A 295 6.51 7.43 -6.84
C ILE A 295 7.57 8.32 -6.16
N VAL A 296 8.83 7.90 -6.21
CA VAL A 296 10.01 8.67 -5.82
C VAL A 296 11.00 8.61 -6.96
N PHE A 297 11.56 9.75 -7.36
CA PHE A 297 12.61 9.80 -8.36
C PHE A 297 13.99 9.88 -7.69
N SER A 298 15.02 9.27 -8.27
CA SER A 298 16.41 9.53 -7.87
C SER A 298 16.87 10.92 -8.29
N GLU A 299 16.44 11.34 -9.47
CA GLU A 299 16.57 12.68 -10.04
C GLU A 299 15.46 12.83 -11.09
N TRP A 300 15.08 14.06 -11.45
CA TRP A 300 14.09 14.23 -12.49
C TRP A 300 14.64 13.82 -13.87
N PRO A 301 13.86 13.03 -14.65
CA PRO A 301 14.19 12.77 -16.05
C PRO A 301 14.29 14.08 -16.84
N LYS A 302 15.34 14.20 -17.65
CA LYS A 302 15.59 15.32 -18.57
C LYS A 302 15.61 14.87 -20.03
N ARG A 303 15.92 13.60 -20.27
CA ARG A 303 15.99 12.97 -21.59
C ARG A 303 15.35 11.59 -21.53
N PHE A 304 14.72 11.18 -22.63
CA PHE A 304 13.94 9.95 -22.71
C PHE A 304 14.41 9.13 -23.91
N SER A 305 14.15 7.83 -23.88
CA SER A 305 14.35 6.97 -25.05
C SER A 305 13.53 7.47 -26.25
N ASP A 306 14.13 7.48 -27.44
CA ASP A 306 13.43 7.84 -28.69
C ASP A 306 12.31 6.85 -29.05
N LYS A 307 12.34 5.64 -28.46
CA LYS A 307 11.27 4.64 -28.60
C LYS A 307 10.09 4.91 -27.64
N LEU A 308 10.20 5.87 -26.73
CA LEU A 308 9.10 6.27 -25.84
C LEU A 308 8.14 7.20 -26.59
N SER A 309 6.84 6.90 -26.52
CA SER A 309 5.80 7.72 -27.14
C SER A 309 5.87 9.18 -26.65
N PRO A 310 5.77 10.19 -27.53
CA PRO A 310 5.71 11.60 -27.14
C PRO A 310 4.57 11.90 -26.16
N LYS A 311 3.45 11.18 -26.25
CA LYS A 311 2.34 11.32 -25.29
C LYS A 311 2.75 10.89 -23.88
N ILE A 312 3.43 9.75 -23.76
CA ILE A 312 3.90 9.23 -22.47
C ILE A 312 4.97 10.15 -21.88
N ARG A 313 5.90 10.62 -22.71
CA ARG A 313 6.89 11.62 -22.31
C ARG A 313 6.22 12.87 -21.72
N LYS A 314 5.22 13.42 -22.42
CA LYS A 314 4.49 14.61 -21.97
C LYS A 314 3.78 14.39 -20.62
N ILE A 315 3.17 13.22 -20.42
CA ILE A 315 2.53 12.86 -19.14
C ILE A 315 3.55 12.92 -17.99
N ILE A 316 4.71 12.29 -18.18
CA ILE A 316 5.78 12.29 -17.16
C ILE A 316 6.27 13.71 -16.90
N GLU A 317 6.59 14.48 -17.95
CA GLU A 317 7.08 15.86 -17.83
C GLU A 317 6.07 16.77 -17.09
N THR A 318 4.77 16.56 -17.30
CA THR A 318 3.70 17.35 -16.68
C THR A 318 3.60 17.08 -15.17
N HIS A 319 3.67 15.80 -14.77
CA HIS A 319 3.35 15.39 -13.40
C HIS A 319 4.58 15.09 -12.52
N MET A 320 5.78 14.92 -13.08
CA MET A 320 6.96 14.51 -12.30
C MET A 320 7.34 15.48 -11.17
N SER A 321 7.00 16.77 -11.30
CA SER A 321 7.29 17.78 -10.28
C SER A 321 6.41 17.66 -9.03
N GLU A 322 5.30 16.92 -9.12
CA GLU A 322 4.42 16.62 -7.98
C GLU A 322 5.00 15.52 -7.07
N TYR A 323 6.01 14.78 -7.55
CA TYR A 323 6.63 13.68 -6.83
C TYR A 323 7.96 14.08 -6.19
N PRO A 324 8.28 13.52 -5.02
CA PRO A 324 9.54 13.77 -4.34
C PRO A 324 10.74 13.21 -5.10
N VAL A 325 11.89 13.85 -4.89
CA VAL A 325 13.20 13.39 -5.33
C VAL A 325 14.02 12.98 -4.11
N ILE A 326 14.53 11.75 -4.11
CA ILE A 326 15.50 11.27 -3.13
C ILE A 326 16.69 10.69 -3.91
N PRO A 327 17.81 11.41 -4.00
CA PRO A 327 19.04 10.90 -4.60
C PRO A 327 19.42 9.53 -4.03
N VAL A 328 20.06 8.70 -4.85
CA VAL A 328 20.38 7.32 -4.47
C VAL A 328 21.21 7.27 -3.19
N GLU A 329 22.11 8.24 -3.03
CA GLU A 329 22.99 8.41 -1.89
C GLU A 329 22.25 8.79 -0.59
N GLU A 330 21.03 9.32 -0.68
CA GLU A 330 20.23 9.81 0.44
C GLU A 330 19.13 8.82 0.89
N ILE A 331 18.99 7.68 0.20
CA ILE A 331 17.96 6.67 0.50
C ILE A 331 18.01 6.24 1.97
N GLN A 332 19.21 6.00 2.52
CA GLN A 332 19.38 5.52 3.88
C GLN A 332 18.81 6.50 4.94
N SER A 333 19.00 7.81 4.75
CA SER A 333 18.61 8.83 5.73
C SER A 333 17.20 9.38 5.49
N GLU A 334 16.77 9.48 4.24
CA GLU A 334 15.55 10.22 3.88
C GLU A 334 14.34 9.33 3.59
N TYR A 335 14.54 8.11 3.06
CA TYR A 335 13.42 7.30 2.59
C TYR A 335 12.40 6.99 3.70
N ARG A 336 12.88 6.66 4.91
CA ARG A 336 11.99 6.38 6.04
C ARG A 336 11.17 7.60 6.49
N LYS A 337 11.70 8.82 6.34
CA LYS A 337 10.97 10.05 6.67
C LYS A 337 9.82 10.28 5.69
N LEU A 338 10.04 9.96 4.41
CA LEU A 338 9.03 10.07 3.36
C LEU A 338 7.89 9.05 3.54
N LEU A 339 8.18 7.85 4.06
CA LEU A 339 7.15 6.82 4.25
C LEU A 339 5.99 7.28 5.14
N GLY A 340 6.21 8.23 6.05
CA GLY A 340 5.15 8.82 6.88
C GLY A 340 4.42 10.00 6.25
N GLN A 341 4.83 10.49 5.08
CA GLN A 341 4.26 11.67 4.45
C GLN A 341 3.21 11.30 3.40
N VAL A 342 2.18 12.14 3.28
CA VAL A 342 1.24 12.09 2.16
C VAL A 342 1.99 12.52 0.90
N ILE A 343 2.19 11.59 -0.04
CA ILE A 343 2.78 11.89 -1.35
C ILE A 343 1.65 12.33 -2.28
N PRO A 344 1.80 13.45 -3.02
CA PRO A 344 0.82 13.90 -3.99
C PRO A 344 0.48 12.81 -5.01
N ARG A 345 -0.79 12.78 -5.42
CA ARG A 345 -1.32 11.83 -6.40
C ARG A 345 -1.90 12.62 -7.57
N PRO A 346 -1.12 12.87 -8.63
CA PRO A 346 -1.66 13.49 -9.83
C PRO A 346 -2.81 12.65 -10.35
N LYS A 347 -3.92 13.32 -10.64
CA LYS A 347 -5.06 12.70 -11.31
C LYS A 347 -4.90 12.95 -12.80
N LEU A 348 -4.56 11.89 -13.53
CA LEU A 348 -4.50 11.93 -14.99
C LEU A 348 -5.91 12.16 -15.56
N THR A 349 -5.94 12.80 -16.72
CA THR A 349 -7.15 12.91 -17.56
C THR A 349 -7.47 11.57 -18.23
N GLU A 350 -8.72 11.40 -18.67
CA GLU A 350 -9.15 10.18 -19.38
C GLU A 350 -8.30 9.95 -20.64
N GLU A 351 -7.95 11.02 -21.37
CA GLU A 351 -7.09 10.92 -22.55
C GLU A 351 -5.67 10.44 -22.21
N GLU A 352 -5.13 10.83 -21.07
CA GLU A 352 -3.81 10.41 -20.59
C GLU A 352 -3.84 8.95 -20.13
N GLU A 353 -4.88 8.53 -19.41
CA GLU A 353 -5.08 7.13 -19.02
C GLU A 353 -5.19 6.22 -20.25
N ILE A 354 -5.95 6.62 -21.27
CA ILE A 354 -6.04 5.91 -22.55
C ILE A 354 -4.66 5.82 -23.22
N ALA A 355 -3.89 6.91 -23.23
CA ALA A 355 -2.56 6.93 -23.82
C ALA A 355 -1.59 5.95 -23.12
N VAL A 356 -1.64 5.88 -21.79
CA VAL A 356 -0.90 4.92 -20.97
C VAL A 356 -1.30 3.49 -21.32
N PHE A 357 -2.59 3.19 -21.37
CA PHE A 357 -3.09 1.86 -21.73
C PHE A 357 -2.63 1.43 -23.13
N CYS A 358 -2.74 2.31 -24.12
CA CYS A 358 -2.25 2.05 -25.48
C CYS A 358 -0.74 1.80 -25.52
N ALA A 359 0.06 2.52 -24.72
CA ALA A 359 1.50 2.33 -24.65
C ALA A 359 1.88 0.97 -24.06
N ILE A 360 1.15 0.49 -23.04
CA ILE A 360 1.34 -0.85 -22.47
C ILE A 360 1.05 -1.92 -23.52
N LEU A 361 -0.07 -1.82 -24.25
CA LEU A 361 -0.41 -2.78 -25.30
C LEU A 361 0.63 -2.79 -26.44
N ALA A 362 1.13 -1.62 -26.81
CA ALA A 362 2.18 -1.50 -27.83
C ALA A 362 3.50 -2.12 -27.36
N LEU A 363 3.89 -1.90 -26.10
CA LEU A 363 5.08 -2.50 -25.51
C LEU A 363 4.96 -4.04 -25.48
N GLU A 364 3.82 -4.57 -25.01
CA GLU A 364 3.58 -6.02 -24.99
C GLU A 364 3.68 -6.64 -26.39
N LYS A 365 3.06 -6.00 -27.40
CA LYS A 365 3.11 -6.44 -28.80
C LYS A 365 4.54 -6.46 -29.34
N ASP A 366 5.33 -5.44 -29.05
CA ASP A 366 6.71 -5.34 -29.51
C ASP A 366 7.59 -6.41 -28.84
N LEU A 367 7.46 -6.61 -27.52
CA LEU A 367 8.19 -7.65 -26.79
C LEU A 367 7.88 -9.06 -27.33
N LYS A 368 6.61 -9.34 -27.64
CA LYS A 368 6.20 -10.61 -28.29
C LYS A 368 6.85 -10.82 -29.65
N LYS A 369 6.94 -9.77 -30.48
CA LYS A 369 7.56 -9.84 -31.81
C LYS A 369 9.07 -10.05 -31.73
N SER A 370 9.75 -9.29 -30.86
CA SER A 370 11.19 -9.40 -30.66
C SER A 370 11.58 -10.80 -30.20
N PHE A 371 10.81 -11.40 -29.29
CA PHE A 371 11.05 -12.76 -28.82
C PHE A 371 10.75 -13.83 -29.88
N ALA A 372 9.69 -13.69 -30.67
CA ALA A 372 9.41 -14.63 -31.77
C ALA A 372 10.47 -14.60 -32.89
N SER A 373 11.36 -13.61 -32.88
CA SER A 373 12.42 -13.41 -33.88
C SER A 373 13.80 -13.87 -33.38
N THR A 374 13.90 -14.36 -32.14
CA THR A 374 15.10 -14.92 -31.48
C THR A 374 14.91 -16.41 -31.23
#